data_AF-Q7P6R6-F1
#
_entry.id   AF-Q7P6R6-F1
#
_cell.length_a   1.000
_cell.length_b   1.000
_cell.length_c   1.000
_cell.angle_alpha   90.00
_cell.angle_beta   90.00
_cell.angle_gamma   90.00
#
_symmetry.space_group_name_H-M   'P 1'
#
loop_
_entity.id
_entity.type
_entity.pdbx_description
1 polymer ?
#
loop_
_entity_poly.entity_id
_entity_poly.type
_entity_poly.pdbx_seq_one_letter_code
_entity_poly.pdbx_strand_id
1 'polypeptide(L)'
;MSKRIDANSLAMENIRQRKTRSTCMILLVALFSIIVYMGSMFSLSLSRGLESLSDRLGADVIVVPAGYKAEIESVLLKGEPSTFYLPANTIDKLKKFDEIEKMTPQIYVATLSASCCSYPVQIIGIDIDTDFLIYPWITHNIDKELKDGEAIVGSHVVGEKGETVHFFNEELKIVGRLKQTGIGFDATVFVNQNTAKNLAKASERITANKVAEEDVISSVMIKAKPGVDSVKLASKISKELSRDGIFAMFSKKFVNSISSNLKVLSTSIIILVGAIWVLSVIILSISFTAIFNERKKEMAVLRVLGASHTHTC
;
A
#
# COMPACT_ATOMS: atom_id res chain seq x y z
N MET A 1 -48.34 -14.81 42.34
CA MET A 1 -48.26 -13.66 41.41
C MET A 1 -48.37 -14.19 39.98
N SER A 2 -49.49 -13.90 39.30
CA SER A 2 -49.74 -14.33 37.92
C SER A 2 -48.75 -13.64 36.99
N LYS A 3 -47.87 -14.41 36.34
CA LYS A 3 -46.92 -13.90 35.34
C LYS A 3 -47.75 -13.56 34.10
N ARG A 4 -47.91 -12.28 33.77
CA ARG A 4 -48.57 -11.86 32.51
C ARG A 4 -47.86 -12.56 31.35
N ILE A 5 -48.63 -13.33 30.58
CA ILE A 5 -48.14 -14.01 29.38
C ILE A 5 -48.00 -12.94 28.30
N ASP A 6 -46.79 -12.39 28.18
CA ASP A 6 -46.41 -11.43 27.15
C ASP A 6 -45.70 -12.14 25.99
N ALA A 7 -45.76 -11.61 24.78
CA ALA A 7 -45.20 -12.23 23.57
C ALA A 7 -43.70 -12.52 23.71
N ASN A 8 -42.96 -11.60 24.34
CA ASN A 8 -41.53 -11.76 24.64
C ASN A 8 -41.27 -12.90 25.64
N SER A 9 -42.15 -13.08 26.63
CA SER A 9 -42.02 -14.17 27.61
C SER A 9 -42.27 -15.54 26.98
N LEU A 10 -43.23 -15.63 26.05
CA LEU A 10 -43.50 -16.84 25.27
C LEU A 10 -42.36 -17.15 24.29
N ALA A 11 -41.79 -16.13 23.64
CA ALA A 11 -40.65 -16.29 22.75
C ALA A 11 -39.41 -16.80 23.51
N MET A 12 -39.12 -16.24 24.69
CA MET A 12 -37.99 -16.65 25.53
C MET A 12 -38.15 -18.09 26.05
N GLU A 13 -39.36 -18.48 26.46
CA GLU A 13 -39.62 -19.84 26.92
C GLU A 13 -39.53 -20.86 25.77
N ASN A 14 -39.90 -20.45 24.54
CA ASN A 14 -39.73 -21.29 23.34
C ASN A 14 -38.25 -21.56 23.03
N ILE A 15 -37.42 -20.53 23.09
CA ILE A 15 -35.95 -20.64 22.94
C ILE A 15 -35.38 -21.57 24.02
N ARG A 16 -35.87 -21.45 25.26
CA ARG A 16 -35.39 -22.22 26.41
C ARG A 16 -35.82 -23.69 26.37
N GLN A 17 -36.97 -24.03 25.79
CA GLN A 17 -37.44 -25.41 25.65
C GLN A 17 -36.74 -26.15 24.51
N ARG A 18 -36.40 -25.48 23.41
CA ARG A 18 -35.68 -26.08 22.26
C ARG A 18 -34.23 -25.62 22.19
N LYS A 19 -33.47 -25.91 23.26
CA LYS A 19 -32.08 -25.46 23.45
C LYS A 19 -31.15 -25.84 22.30
N THR A 20 -31.15 -27.10 21.86
CA THR A 20 -30.22 -27.58 20.81
C THR A 20 -30.42 -26.86 19.47
N ARG A 21 -31.67 -26.74 19.01
CA ARG A 21 -32.01 -26.07 17.75
C ARG A 21 -31.76 -24.57 17.81
N SER A 22 -32.14 -23.92 18.91
CA SER A 22 -31.95 -22.48 19.10
C SER A 22 -30.46 -22.12 19.19
N THR A 23 -29.66 -22.91 19.91
CA THR A 23 -28.21 -22.70 19.98
C THR A 23 -27.54 -22.92 18.60
N CYS A 24 -27.95 -23.93 17.84
CA CYS A 24 -27.44 -24.15 16.48
C CYS A 24 -27.75 -22.97 15.55
N MET A 25 -28.96 -22.43 15.63
CA MET A 25 -29.37 -21.23 14.89
C MET A 25 -28.56 -19.99 15.25
N ILE A 26 -28.40 -19.73 16.55
CA ILE A 26 -27.62 -18.58 17.05
C ILE A 26 -26.17 -18.70 16.58
N LEU A 27 -25.56 -19.88 16.70
CA LEU A 27 -24.19 -20.12 16.23
C LEU A 27 -24.05 -19.94 14.73
N LEU A 28 -25.02 -20.41 13.94
CA LEU A 28 -25.01 -20.27 12.49
C LEU A 28 -25.12 -18.80 12.07
N VAL A 29 -26.02 -18.04 12.67
CA VAL A 29 -26.15 -16.58 12.42
C VAL A 29 -24.91 -15.84 12.86
N ALA A 30 -24.36 -16.16 14.04
CA ALA A 30 -23.13 -15.55 14.55
C ALA A 30 -21.94 -15.82 13.61
N LEU A 31 -21.77 -17.06 13.16
CA LEU A 31 -20.71 -17.46 12.23
C LEU A 31 -20.80 -16.68 10.92
N PHE A 32 -21.98 -16.60 10.31
CA PHE A 32 -22.17 -15.84 9.08
C PHE A 32 -21.93 -14.33 9.26
N SER A 33 -22.39 -13.77 10.38
CA SER A 33 -22.16 -12.36 10.70
C SER A 33 -20.68 -12.05 10.84
N ILE A 34 -19.92 -12.94 11.50
CA ILE A 34 -18.46 -12.83 11.63
C ILE A 34 -17.78 -12.91 10.26
N ILE A 35 -18.16 -13.86 9.42
CA ILE A 35 -17.55 -14.03 8.08
C ILE A 35 -17.79 -12.78 7.22
N VAL A 36 -19.02 -12.27 7.18
CA VAL A 36 -19.36 -11.08 6.40
C VAL A 36 -18.63 -9.85 6.94
N TYR A 37 -18.59 -9.68 8.26
CA TYR A 37 -17.91 -8.57 8.90
C TYR A 37 -16.40 -8.62 8.66
N MET A 38 -15.74 -9.76 8.91
CA MET A 38 -14.31 -9.94 8.70
C MET A 38 -13.93 -9.78 7.22
N GLY A 39 -14.70 -10.38 6.30
CA GLY A 39 -14.44 -10.25 4.87
C GLY A 39 -14.55 -8.81 4.37
N SER A 40 -15.57 -8.09 4.85
CA SER A 40 -15.77 -6.67 4.49
C SER A 40 -14.68 -5.77 5.08
N MET A 41 -14.36 -5.94 6.37
CA MET A 41 -13.32 -5.15 7.03
C MET A 41 -11.93 -5.42 6.46
N PHE A 42 -11.63 -6.68 6.13
CA PHE A 42 -10.38 -7.05 5.47
C PHE A 42 -10.26 -6.35 4.11
N SER A 43 -11.31 -6.41 3.27
CA SER A 43 -11.32 -5.76 1.97
C SER A 43 -11.16 -4.24 2.06
N LEU A 44 -11.87 -3.60 3.00
CA LEU A 44 -11.78 -2.17 3.23
C LEU A 44 -10.38 -1.75 3.71
N SER A 45 -9.82 -2.50 4.66
CA SER A 45 -8.49 -2.25 5.20
C SER A 45 -7.41 -2.43 4.14
N LEU A 46 -7.54 -3.46 3.30
CA LEU A 46 -6.63 -3.70 2.18
C LEU A 46 -6.69 -2.56 1.17
N SER A 47 -7.89 -2.13 0.79
CA SER A 47 -8.08 -1.03 -0.17
C SER A 47 -7.47 0.28 0.33
N ARG A 48 -7.73 0.63 1.60
CA ARG A 48 -7.18 1.83 2.23
C ARG A 48 -5.67 1.75 2.43
N GLY A 49 -5.14 0.58 2.79
CA GLY A 49 -3.71 0.35 2.93
C GLY A 49 -2.97 0.54 1.61
N LEU A 50 -3.55 0.04 0.51
CA LEU A 50 -2.99 0.19 -0.84
C LEU A 50 -3.05 1.64 -1.35
N GLU A 51 -4.13 2.35 -1.05
CA GLU A 51 -4.27 3.78 -1.38
C GLU A 51 -3.24 4.62 -0.62
N SER A 52 -3.08 4.38 0.68
CA SER A 52 -2.05 5.02 1.50
C SER A 52 -0.64 4.73 0.98
N LEU A 53 -0.34 3.48 0.62
CA LEU A 53 0.95 3.13 0.01
C LEU A 53 1.20 3.90 -1.29
N SER A 54 0.17 4.04 -2.12
CA SER A 54 0.23 4.76 -3.39
C SER A 54 0.48 6.25 -3.19
N ASP A 55 -0.16 6.88 -2.22
CA ASP A 55 0.01 8.31 -1.96
C ASP A 55 1.39 8.61 -1.35
N ARG A 56 1.97 7.64 -0.62
CA ARG A 56 3.30 7.75 -0.02
C ARG A 56 4.45 7.72 -1.01
N LEU A 57 4.25 7.15 -2.20
CA LEU A 57 5.24 7.20 -3.29
C LEU A 57 5.38 8.61 -3.89
N GLY A 58 4.39 9.49 -3.70
CA GLY A 58 4.43 10.94 -3.97
C GLY A 58 4.49 11.37 -5.45
N ALA A 59 5.13 10.59 -6.32
CA ALA A 59 5.24 10.81 -7.76
C ALA A 59 4.04 10.20 -8.49
N ASP A 60 3.65 10.80 -9.60
CA ASP A 60 2.60 10.30 -10.49
C ASP A 60 3.19 9.44 -11.62
N VAL A 61 4.40 9.78 -12.08
CA VAL A 61 5.11 9.07 -13.15
C VAL A 61 6.57 8.90 -12.75
N ILE A 62 7.16 7.74 -13.07
CA ILE A 62 8.56 7.40 -12.83
C ILE A 62 9.19 7.12 -14.19
N VAL A 63 10.27 7.82 -14.51
CA VAL A 63 11.03 7.67 -15.75
C VAL A 63 12.32 6.92 -15.47
N VAL A 64 12.62 5.93 -16.31
CA VAL A 64 13.67 4.93 -16.13
C VAL A 64 14.17 4.41 -17.49
N PRO A 65 15.35 3.77 -17.54
CA PRO A 65 15.86 3.22 -18.80
C PRO A 65 15.08 1.99 -19.28
N ALA A 66 15.10 1.78 -20.59
CA ALA A 66 14.51 0.64 -21.27
C ALA A 66 15.07 -0.70 -20.75
N GLY A 67 14.20 -1.70 -20.56
CA GLY A 67 14.62 -3.06 -20.18
C GLY A 67 14.66 -3.35 -18.68
N TYR A 68 14.58 -2.33 -17.82
CA TYR A 68 14.76 -2.48 -16.37
C TYR A 68 13.46 -2.58 -15.55
N LYS A 69 12.30 -2.81 -16.19
CA LYS A 69 10.96 -2.80 -15.57
C LYS A 69 10.86 -3.62 -14.26
N ALA A 70 11.32 -4.87 -14.29
CA ALA A 70 11.23 -5.78 -13.16
C ALA A 70 12.21 -5.40 -12.03
N GLU A 71 13.39 -4.91 -12.40
CA GLU A 71 14.42 -4.49 -11.44
C GLU A 71 14.01 -3.23 -10.68
N ILE A 72 13.32 -2.30 -11.34
CA ILE A 72 12.74 -1.11 -10.71
C ILE A 72 11.64 -1.46 -9.71
N GLU A 73 10.80 -2.45 -10.03
CA GLU A 73 9.78 -2.93 -9.09
C GLU A 73 10.44 -3.47 -7.82
N SER A 74 11.50 -4.26 -7.97
CA SER A 74 12.33 -4.74 -6.88
C SER A 74 12.99 -3.62 -6.07
N VAL A 75 13.56 -2.60 -6.73
CA VAL A 75 14.23 -1.48 -6.04
C VAL A 75 13.23 -0.61 -5.28
N LEU A 76 12.14 -0.20 -5.92
CA LEU A 76 11.17 0.71 -5.32
C LEU A 76 10.33 0.04 -4.22
N LEU A 77 9.93 -1.22 -4.43
CA LEU A 77 9.01 -1.91 -3.50
C LEU A 77 9.75 -2.73 -2.45
N LYS A 78 10.83 -3.42 -2.83
CA LYS A 78 11.57 -4.31 -1.94
C LYS A 78 12.86 -3.69 -1.41
N GLY A 79 13.28 -2.53 -1.92
CA GLY A 79 14.56 -1.93 -1.57
C GLY A 79 15.76 -2.73 -2.09
N GLU A 80 15.56 -3.56 -3.13
CA GLU A 80 16.64 -4.37 -3.67
C GLU A 80 17.67 -3.50 -4.42
N PRO A 81 18.98 -3.80 -4.30
CA PRO A 81 20.06 -3.24 -5.12
C PRO A 81 19.73 -3.14 -6.61
N SER A 82 20.01 -2.00 -7.25
CA SER A 82 20.18 -1.99 -8.72
C SER A 82 21.02 -0.83 -9.21
N THR A 83 21.67 -1.04 -10.36
CA THR A 83 22.50 -0.06 -11.07
C THR A 83 21.98 0.12 -12.49
N PHE A 84 20.99 0.99 -12.66
CA PHE A 84 20.52 1.43 -13.96
C PHE A 84 20.64 2.94 -14.12
N TYR A 85 20.87 3.37 -15.35
CA TYR A 85 21.19 4.76 -15.68
C TYR A 85 20.43 5.24 -16.91
N LEU A 86 19.95 6.48 -16.84
CA LEU A 86 19.36 7.25 -17.91
C LEU A 86 20.44 8.13 -18.57
N PRO A 87 20.26 8.45 -19.87
CA PRO A 87 21.08 9.46 -20.53
C PRO A 87 21.00 10.82 -19.81
N ALA A 88 22.11 11.55 -19.73
CA ALA A 88 22.19 12.85 -19.05
C ALA A 88 21.18 13.89 -19.58
N ASN A 89 20.82 13.83 -20.86
CA ASN A 89 19.86 14.74 -21.50
C ASN A 89 18.38 14.41 -21.22
N THR A 90 18.09 13.43 -20.36
CA THR A 90 16.71 12.99 -20.08
C THR A 90 15.87 14.11 -19.48
N ILE A 91 16.41 14.90 -18.55
CA ILE A 91 15.69 16.02 -17.93
C ILE A 91 15.29 17.06 -18.99
N ASP A 92 16.19 17.40 -19.92
CA ASP A 92 15.90 18.40 -20.95
C ASP A 92 14.86 17.91 -21.97
N LYS A 93 14.80 16.60 -22.21
CA LYS A 93 13.73 15.99 -23.01
C LYS A 93 12.39 16.02 -22.28
N LEU A 94 12.39 15.79 -20.97
CA LEU A 94 11.18 15.83 -20.15
C LEU A 94 10.62 17.24 -19.99
N LYS A 95 11.46 18.29 -20.00
CA LYS A 95 11.01 19.70 -19.99
C LYS A 95 10.07 20.06 -21.16
N LYS A 96 10.05 19.30 -22.25
CA LYS A 96 9.18 19.53 -23.42
C LYS A 96 7.72 19.17 -23.19
N PHE A 97 7.39 18.46 -22.09
CA PHE A 97 6.04 18.05 -21.77
C PHE A 97 5.37 19.07 -20.84
N ASP A 98 4.47 19.89 -21.39
CA ASP A 98 3.72 20.89 -20.63
C ASP A 98 2.82 20.28 -19.54
N GLU A 99 2.53 18.99 -19.60
CA GLU A 99 1.69 18.30 -18.62
C GLU A 99 2.41 18.02 -17.27
N ILE A 100 3.73 18.21 -17.22
CA ILE A 100 4.55 18.01 -16.02
C ILE A 100 4.48 19.26 -15.13
N GLU A 101 4.17 19.09 -13.85
CA GLU A 101 4.19 20.16 -12.86
C GLU A 101 5.57 20.28 -12.21
N LYS A 102 6.12 19.15 -11.74
CA LYS A 102 7.44 19.06 -11.10
C LYS A 102 8.13 17.78 -11.52
N MET A 103 9.46 17.82 -11.51
CA MET A 103 10.28 16.63 -11.69
C MET A 103 11.52 16.72 -10.80
N THR A 104 11.94 15.60 -10.22
CA THR A 104 13.18 15.48 -9.45
C THR A 104 13.98 14.28 -9.94
N PRO A 105 15.26 14.45 -10.32
CA PRO A 105 16.13 13.32 -10.62
C PRO A 105 16.57 12.60 -9.35
N GLN A 106 16.87 11.31 -9.48
CA GLN A 106 17.48 10.50 -8.43
C GLN A 106 18.64 9.67 -8.98
N ILE A 107 19.66 9.47 -8.15
CA ILE A 107 20.88 8.73 -8.49
C ILE A 107 21.01 7.55 -7.54
N TYR A 108 21.12 6.33 -8.05
CA TYR A 108 21.23 5.13 -7.21
C TYR A 108 22.70 4.74 -7.05
N VAL A 109 23.19 4.81 -5.82
CA VAL A 109 24.60 4.61 -5.48
C VAL A 109 24.77 3.23 -4.84
N ALA A 110 24.63 2.19 -5.66
CA ALA A 110 24.96 0.79 -5.37
C ALA A 110 24.43 0.14 -4.06
N THR A 111 24.33 -1.20 -4.10
CA THR A 111 23.99 -2.11 -3.00
C THR A 111 25.00 -2.15 -1.85
N LEU A 112 24.69 -1.67 -0.66
CA LEU A 112 25.50 -2.01 0.52
C LEU A 112 24.91 -3.20 1.29
N SER A 113 25.69 -4.27 1.41
CA SER A 113 25.61 -5.21 2.54
C SER A 113 26.67 -4.79 3.56
N ALA A 114 26.35 -3.80 4.40
CA ALA A 114 27.27 -3.38 5.44
C ALA A 114 27.16 -4.34 6.60
N SER A 115 28.29 -4.60 7.26
CA SER A 115 28.38 -5.34 8.51
C SER A 115 27.54 -4.71 9.65
N CYS A 116 27.07 -3.46 9.50
CA CYS A 116 26.22 -2.77 10.46
C CYS A 116 24.71 -2.97 10.24
N CYS A 117 24.26 -3.57 9.14
CA CYS A 117 22.84 -3.68 8.80
C CYS A 117 22.41 -5.14 8.58
N SER A 118 21.31 -5.57 9.20
CA SER A 118 20.72 -6.91 8.98
C SER A 118 20.06 -7.05 7.61
N TYR A 119 19.89 -5.94 6.87
CA TYR A 119 19.27 -5.85 5.56
C TYR A 119 20.16 -5.03 4.60
N PRO A 120 20.16 -5.33 3.30
CA PRO A 120 20.84 -4.51 2.30
C PRO A 120 20.25 -3.09 2.30
N VAL A 121 21.10 -2.06 2.31
CA VAL A 121 20.70 -0.65 2.35
C VAL A 121 20.99 0.01 1.01
N GLN A 122 19.98 0.66 0.42
CA GLN A 122 20.11 1.40 -0.82
C GLN A 122 20.51 2.86 -0.53
N ILE A 123 21.51 3.38 -1.23
CA ILE A 123 21.84 4.81 -1.17
C ILE A 123 21.23 5.51 -2.38
N ILE A 124 20.52 6.62 -2.15
CA ILE A 124 19.89 7.43 -3.19
C ILE A 124 20.35 8.88 -3.07
N GLY A 125 20.97 9.40 -4.13
CA GLY A 125 21.23 10.81 -4.32
C GLY A 125 19.97 11.55 -4.76
N ILE A 126 19.57 12.56 -4.00
CA ILE A 126 18.42 13.44 -4.29
C ILE A 126 18.86 14.85 -4.62
N ASP A 127 18.06 15.53 -5.43
CA ASP A 127 18.18 16.97 -5.69
C ASP A 127 17.33 17.75 -4.69
N ILE A 128 17.97 18.50 -3.80
CA ILE A 128 17.30 19.19 -2.68
C ILE A 128 16.33 20.27 -3.18
N ASP A 129 16.67 20.93 -4.29
CA ASP A 129 15.90 22.08 -4.80
C ASP A 129 14.61 21.64 -5.49
N THR A 130 14.64 20.46 -6.12
CA THR A 130 13.53 19.93 -6.92
C THR A 130 12.76 18.81 -6.22
N ASP A 131 13.30 18.23 -5.14
CA ASP A 131 12.68 17.12 -4.42
C ASP A 131 11.34 17.51 -3.80
N PHE A 132 10.29 16.83 -4.25
CA PHE A 132 8.95 16.92 -3.68
C PHE A 132 8.53 15.63 -2.99
N LEU A 133 9.41 14.61 -2.98
CA LEU A 133 9.07 13.27 -2.48
C LEU A 133 9.44 13.08 -1.03
N ILE A 134 10.67 13.42 -0.65
CA ILE A 134 11.24 13.10 0.67
C ILE A 134 11.01 14.29 1.61
N TYR A 135 11.18 15.52 1.12
CA TYR A 135 11.10 16.72 1.94
C TYR A 135 9.79 16.90 2.74
N PRO A 136 8.59 16.58 2.21
CA PRO A 136 7.34 16.63 2.98
C PRO A 136 7.29 15.67 4.19
N TRP A 137 8.04 14.57 4.16
CA TRP A 137 8.11 13.60 5.28
C TRP A 137 9.07 14.04 6.38
N ILE A 138 9.93 15.01 6.08
CA ILE A 138 11.01 15.51 6.95
C ILE A 138 10.56 16.71 7.79
N THR A 139 9.55 17.46 7.32
CA THR A 139 9.28 18.88 7.65
C THR A 139 8.96 19.19 9.13
N HIS A 140 9.00 18.21 10.03
CA HIS A 140 8.93 18.48 11.46
C HIS A 140 10.27 18.76 12.15
N ASN A 141 11.44 18.44 11.56
CA ASN A 141 12.69 18.38 12.35
C ASN A 141 14.02 18.81 11.65
N ILE A 142 14.03 19.38 10.44
CA ILE A 142 15.28 19.75 9.74
C ILE A 142 15.16 21.13 9.06
N ASP A 143 16.21 21.95 9.20
CA ASP A 143 16.42 23.15 8.38
C ASP A 143 16.69 22.72 6.92
N LYS A 144 16.20 23.50 5.96
CA LYS A 144 16.05 23.18 4.52
C LYS A 144 17.27 22.77 3.70
N GLU A 145 18.40 22.43 4.31
CA GLU A 145 19.64 22.14 3.62
C GLU A 145 20.19 20.78 4.03
N LEU A 146 20.37 19.87 3.05
CA LEU A 146 21.13 18.64 3.19
C LEU A 146 22.55 18.86 2.64
N LYS A 147 23.50 19.12 3.53
CA LYS A 147 24.87 19.50 3.13
C LYS A 147 25.68 18.27 2.68
N ASP A 148 26.81 18.54 2.06
CA ASP A 148 27.74 17.48 1.67
C ASP A 148 28.19 16.69 2.91
N GLY A 149 28.17 15.36 2.83
CA GLY A 149 28.46 14.47 3.96
C GLY A 149 27.33 14.34 4.99
N GLU A 150 26.14 14.88 4.72
CA GLU A 150 24.95 14.66 5.53
C GLU A 150 24.00 13.64 4.87
N ALA A 151 23.27 12.91 5.71
CA ALA A 151 22.36 11.86 5.28
C ALA A 151 21.02 11.92 6.03
N ILE A 152 19.96 11.58 5.30
CA ILE A 152 18.64 11.28 5.87
C ILE A 152 18.42 9.78 5.75
N VAL A 153 18.04 9.14 6.84
CA VAL A 153 17.95 7.68 6.90
C VAL A 153 16.51 7.19 7.01
N GLY A 154 16.22 6.06 6.37
CA GLY A 154 14.98 5.32 6.53
C GLY A 154 14.85 4.66 7.91
N SER A 155 13.65 4.20 8.25
CA SER A 155 13.35 3.64 9.57
C SER A 155 14.01 2.30 9.87
N HIS A 156 14.52 1.56 8.88
CA HIS A 156 15.25 0.30 9.04
C HIS A 156 16.77 0.47 8.96
N VAL A 157 17.26 1.69 8.75
CA VAL A 157 18.70 1.99 8.80
C VAL A 157 19.10 2.23 10.26
N VAL A 158 20.22 1.64 10.66
CA VAL A 158 20.80 1.77 12.00
C VAL A 158 21.41 3.17 12.15
N GLY A 159 21.13 3.83 13.27
CA GLY A 159 21.67 5.15 13.62
C GLY A 159 20.58 6.20 13.86
N GLU A 160 20.81 7.09 14.83
CA GLU A 160 19.90 8.16 15.24
C GLU A 160 20.36 9.54 14.76
N LYS A 161 19.46 10.53 14.80
CA LYS A 161 19.79 11.91 14.44
C LYS A 161 20.95 12.43 15.30
N GLY A 162 22.00 12.92 14.64
CA GLY A 162 23.23 13.42 15.27
C GLY A 162 24.37 12.41 15.30
N GLU A 163 24.11 11.14 15.05
CA GLU A 163 25.13 10.10 14.92
C GLU A 163 25.75 10.08 13.52
N THR A 164 26.85 9.37 13.38
CA THR A 164 27.53 9.14 12.11
C THR A 164 27.39 7.69 11.66
N VAL A 165 27.27 7.51 10.35
CA VAL A 165 27.18 6.21 9.69
C VAL A 165 28.25 6.12 8.63
N HIS A 166 28.86 4.95 8.51
CA HIS A 166 30.00 4.73 7.61
C HIS A 166 29.56 3.96 6.37
N PHE A 167 29.81 4.55 5.20
CA PHE A 167 29.52 3.96 3.90
C PHE A 167 30.76 4.05 3.02
N PHE A 168 31.27 2.93 2.49
CA PHE A 168 32.46 2.92 1.62
C PHE A 168 33.69 3.64 2.19
N ASN A 169 33.88 3.58 3.52
CA ASN A 169 34.94 4.30 4.25
C ASN A 169 34.78 5.83 4.27
N GLU A 170 33.59 6.34 3.92
CA GLU A 170 33.17 7.72 4.10
C GLU A 170 32.24 7.83 5.32
N GLU A 171 32.40 8.92 6.08
CA GLU A 171 31.56 9.25 7.22
C GLU A 171 30.42 10.17 6.78
N LEU A 172 29.18 9.75 7.06
CA LEU A 172 27.99 10.56 6.84
C LEU A 172 27.30 10.88 8.17
N LYS A 173 26.95 12.14 8.37
CA LYS A 173 26.22 12.59 9.56
C LYS A 173 24.71 12.48 9.34
N ILE A 174 24.01 11.81 10.25
CA ILE A 174 22.55 11.69 10.19
C ILE A 174 21.92 13.00 10.66
N VAL A 175 21.27 13.71 9.73
CA VAL A 175 20.52 14.93 10.03
C VAL A 175 19.02 14.69 10.17
N GLY A 176 18.53 13.59 9.62
CA GLY A 176 17.12 13.27 9.52
C GLY A 176 16.79 11.80 9.56
N ARG A 177 15.61 11.46 10.08
CA ARG A 177 15.05 10.11 10.05
C ARG A 177 13.62 10.15 9.52
N LEU A 178 13.33 9.31 8.53
CA LEU A 178 11.98 9.15 7.99
C LEU A 178 11.12 8.30 8.94
N LYS A 179 9.83 8.65 9.04
CA LYS A 179 8.83 7.77 9.67
C LYS A 179 8.66 6.51 8.82
N GLN A 180 8.39 5.38 9.46
CA GLN A 180 8.16 4.11 8.77
C GLN A 180 7.06 4.25 7.70
N THR A 181 7.44 3.95 6.46
CA THR A 181 6.64 4.11 5.25
C THR A 181 6.03 2.79 4.77
N GLY A 182 6.67 1.66 5.08
CA GLY A 182 6.30 0.33 4.60
C GLY A 182 6.73 0.05 3.16
N ILE A 183 7.57 0.91 2.56
CA ILE A 183 8.15 0.76 1.21
C ILE A 183 9.68 0.78 1.28
N GLY A 184 10.36 0.62 0.14
CA GLY A 184 11.83 0.57 0.05
C GLY A 184 12.56 1.74 0.69
N PHE A 185 11.90 2.91 0.84
CA PHE A 185 12.47 4.08 1.53
C PHE A 185 12.84 3.81 2.99
N ASP A 186 12.22 2.82 3.64
CA ASP A 186 12.57 2.47 5.01
C ASP A 186 13.99 1.87 5.11
N ALA A 187 14.47 1.21 4.07
CA ALA A 187 15.83 0.66 3.98
C ALA A 187 16.74 1.50 3.06
N THR A 188 16.49 2.81 3.00
CA THR A 188 17.22 3.74 2.11
C THR A 188 17.94 4.83 2.90
N VAL A 189 19.10 5.24 2.40
CA VAL A 189 19.85 6.42 2.84
C VAL A 189 19.82 7.46 1.74
N PHE A 190 19.26 8.62 2.05
CA PHE A 190 19.16 9.75 1.14
C PHE A 190 20.29 10.73 1.41
N VAL A 191 21.04 11.07 0.35
CA VAL A 191 22.13 12.03 0.38
C VAL A 191 21.96 13.03 -0.76
N ASN A 192 22.68 14.14 -0.73
CA ASN A 192 22.67 15.05 -1.87
C ASN A 192 23.45 14.47 -3.07
N GLN A 193 23.28 15.05 -4.26
CA GLN A 193 23.91 14.55 -5.49
C GLN A 193 25.45 14.53 -5.43
N ASN A 194 26.08 15.52 -4.79
CA ASN A 194 27.54 15.58 -4.66
C ASN A 194 28.07 14.43 -3.81
N THR A 195 27.44 14.20 -2.66
CA THR A 195 27.76 13.10 -1.74
C THR A 195 27.50 11.76 -2.40
N ALA A 196 26.40 11.62 -3.17
CA ALA A 196 26.12 10.44 -3.96
C ALA A 196 27.24 10.11 -4.96
N LYS A 197 27.75 11.11 -5.70
CA LYS A 197 28.88 10.94 -6.63
C LYS A 197 30.16 10.55 -5.89
N ASN A 198 30.44 11.15 -4.74
CA ASN A 198 31.61 10.81 -3.93
C ASN A 198 31.53 9.37 -3.40
N LEU A 199 30.37 8.96 -2.88
CA LEU A 199 30.12 7.59 -2.44
C LEU A 199 30.19 6.60 -3.60
N ALA A 200 29.74 6.98 -4.80
CA ALA A 200 29.87 6.16 -5.99
C ALA A 200 31.35 5.93 -6.35
N LYS A 201 32.18 6.98 -6.34
CA LYS A 201 33.63 6.88 -6.55
C LYS A 201 34.30 6.00 -5.48
N ALA A 202 33.91 6.15 -4.23
CA ALA A 202 34.40 5.30 -3.14
C ALA A 202 33.99 3.83 -3.35
N SER A 203 32.79 3.60 -3.91
CA SER A 203 32.28 2.25 -4.21
C SER A 203 32.99 1.55 -5.37
N GLU A 204 33.62 2.28 -6.31
CA GLU A 204 34.35 1.68 -7.43
C GLU A 204 35.49 0.75 -7.01
N ARG A 205 36.03 0.97 -5.80
CA ARG A 205 37.01 0.07 -5.19
C ARG A 205 36.48 -1.35 -4.97
N ILE A 206 35.15 -1.51 -4.93
CA ILE A 206 34.44 -2.76 -4.65
C ILE A 206 33.64 -3.22 -5.87
N THR A 207 32.97 -2.32 -6.59
CA THR A 207 32.18 -2.63 -7.79
C THR A 207 32.13 -1.43 -8.71
N ALA A 208 32.40 -1.64 -10.01
CA ALA A 208 32.37 -0.57 -11.01
C ALA A 208 31.02 0.18 -11.00
N ASN A 209 31.06 1.50 -10.88
CA ASN A 209 29.87 2.32 -10.71
C ASN A 209 29.91 3.52 -11.65
N LYS A 210 29.09 3.49 -12.70
CA LYS A 210 29.07 4.56 -13.72
C LYS A 210 28.75 5.96 -13.18
N VAL A 211 28.11 6.07 -12.01
CA VAL A 211 27.87 7.36 -11.32
C VAL A 211 29.17 8.06 -10.93
N ALA A 212 30.26 7.31 -10.75
CA ALA A 212 31.55 7.84 -10.32
C ALA A 212 32.24 8.67 -11.41
N GLU A 213 32.09 8.28 -12.67
CA GLU A 213 32.80 8.89 -13.81
C GLU A 213 31.88 9.73 -14.71
N GLU A 214 30.59 9.40 -14.79
CA GLU A 214 29.64 10.06 -15.68
C GLU A 214 28.56 10.83 -14.90
N ASP A 215 28.10 11.96 -15.46
CA ASP A 215 26.93 12.68 -14.94
C ASP A 215 25.63 11.98 -15.35
N VAL A 216 25.38 10.84 -14.72
CA VAL A 216 24.22 9.97 -14.98
C VAL A 216 23.19 10.07 -13.86
N ILE A 217 21.92 9.98 -14.24
CA ILE A 217 20.79 9.87 -13.31
C ILE A 217 20.19 8.47 -13.43
N SER A 218 19.67 7.90 -12.36
CA SER A 218 19.08 6.55 -12.39
C SER A 218 17.60 6.59 -12.74
N SER A 219 16.88 7.54 -12.16
CA SER A 219 15.44 7.73 -12.40
C SER A 219 15.06 9.20 -12.34
N VAL A 220 13.91 9.55 -12.91
CA VAL A 220 13.27 10.86 -12.75
C VAL A 220 11.86 10.67 -12.25
N MET A 221 11.56 11.30 -11.12
CA MET A 221 10.25 11.26 -10.48
C MET A 221 9.45 12.48 -10.91
N ILE A 222 8.24 12.27 -11.42
CA ILE A 222 7.41 13.31 -12.04
C ILE A 222 6.10 13.46 -11.28
N LYS A 223 5.75 14.72 -10.97
CA LYS A 223 4.42 15.16 -10.55
C LYS A 223 3.66 15.68 -11.78
N ALA A 224 2.49 15.12 -12.06
CA ALA A 224 1.64 15.60 -13.16
C ALA A 224 0.82 16.80 -12.70
N LYS A 225 0.48 17.71 -13.63
CA LYS A 225 -0.43 18.82 -13.33
C LYS A 225 -1.81 18.32 -12.88
N PRO A 226 -2.53 19.08 -12.04
CA PRO A 226 -3.89 18.72 -11.62
C PRO A 226 -4.80 18.43 -12.81
N GLY A 227 -5.50 17.28 -12.78
CA GLY A 227 -6.42 16.85 -13.84
C GLY A 227 -5.77 16.12 -15.02
N VAL A 228 -4.44 15.98 -15.06
CA VAL A 228 -3.74 15.16 -16.07
C VAL A 228 -3.83 13.68 -15.67
N ASP A 229 -4.23 12.84 -16.62
CA ASP A 229 -4.18 11.39 -16.47
C ASP A 229 -2.72 10.90 -16.58
N SER A 230 -2.16 10.51 -15.44
CA SER A 230 -0.78 10.04 -15.31
C SER A 230 -0.48 8.77 -16.13
N VAL A 231 -1.48 7.92 -16.41
CA VAL A 231 -1.31 6.74 -17.28
C VAL A 231 -1.11 7.18 -18.73
N LYS A 232 -1.91 8.16 -19.18
CA LYS A 232 -1.75 8.76 -20.52
C LYS A 232 -0.43 9.50 -20.63
N LEU A 233 -0.04 10.26 -19.61
CA LEU A 233 1.24 10.97 -19.57
C LEU A 233 2.43 10.00 -19.68
N ALA A 234 2.45 8.95 -18.85
CA ALA A 234 3.50 7.92 -18.90
C ALA A 234 3.56 7.22 -20.27
N SER A 235 2.40 6.92 -20.87
CA SER A 235 2.36 6.33 -22.22
C SER A 235 2.84 7.30 -23.29
N LYS A 236 2.54 8.59 -23.17
CA LYS A 236 2.98 9.64 -24.11
C LYS A 236 4.50 9.78 -24.07
N ILE A 237 5.06 9.96 -22.87
CA ILE A 237 6.52 10.06 -22.66
C ILE A 237 7.23 8.81 -23.18
N SER A 238 6.74 7.61 -22.83
CA SER A 238 7.33 6.36 -23.31
C SER A 238 7.29 6.25 -24.84
N LYS A 239 6.19 6.64 -25.48
CA LYS A 239 6.04 6.54 -26.93
C LYS A 239 7.04 7.46 -27.64
N GLU A 240 7.17 8.69 -27.16
CA GLU A 240 8.00 9.73 -27.77
C GLU A 240 9.50 9.51 -27.51
N LEU A 241 9.87 9.05 -26.31
CA LEU A 241 11.27 8.87 -25.90
C LEU A 241 11.76 7.40 -25.96
N SER A 242 10.92 6.47 -26.41
CA SER A 242 11.30 5.04 -26.57
C SER A 242 12.56 4.83 -27.41
N ARG A 243 12.75 5.64 -28.46
CA ARG A 243 13.91 5.60 -29.36
C ARG A 243 15.21 5.98 -28.66
N ASP A 244 15.11 6.74 -27.57
CA ASP A 244 16.24 7.17 -26.75
C ASP A 244 16.49 6.22 -25.57
N GLY A 245 15.80 5.09 -25.52
CA GLY A 245 15.89 4.14 -24.41
C GLY A 245 15.25 4.65 -23.12
N ILE A 246 14.39 5.67 -23.17
CA ILE A 246 13.72 6.25 -22.01
C ILE A 246 12.28 5.75 -21.94
N PHE A 247 11.90 5.21 -20.79
CA PHE A 247 10.56 4.69 -20.55
C PHE A 247 9.96 5.37 -19.32
N ALA A 248 8.71 5.80 -19.45
CA ALA A 248 7.95 6.37 -18.36
C ALA A 248 6.86 5.40 -17.92
N MET A 249 6.74 5.23 -16.62
CA MET A 249 5.80 4.30 -16.02
C MET A 249 4.96 5.06 -15.01
N PHE A 250 3.68 4.76 -15.01
CA PHE A 250 2.79 5.28 -13.99
C PHE A 250 3.20 4.71 -12.63
N SER A 251 3.50 5.56 -11.66
CA SER A 251 3.99 5.16 -10.33
C SER A 251 2.99 4.24 -9.62
N LYS A 252 1.69 4.55 -9.71
CA LYS A 252 0.64 3.70 -9.13
C LYS A 252 0.47 2.38 -9.88
N LYS A 253 1.14 2.16 -11.03
CA LYS A 253 1.15 0.85 -11.72
C LYS A 253 2.00 -0.19 -10.97
N PHE A 254 3.02 0.24 -10.22
CA PHE A 254 3.78 -0.65 -9.32
C PHE A 254 2.92 -1.13 -8.15
N VAL A 255 2.14 -0.22 -7.55
CA VAL A 255 1.09 -0.62 -6.61
C VAL A 255 0.03 -1.46 -7.33
N ASN A 256 -0.38 -1.12 -8.56
CA ASN A 256 -1.44 -1.82 -9.30
C ASN A 256 -1.07 -3.18 -9.91
N SER A 257 0.18 -3.59 -10.08
CA SER A 257 0.48 -4.98 -10.50
C SER A 257 0.28 -5.96 -9.34
N ILE A 258 0.69 -5.56 -8.13
CA ILE A 258 0.38 -6.30 -6.89
C ILE A 258 -1.08 -6.06 -6.50
N SER A 259 -1.56 -4.82 -6.61
CA SER A 259 -2.92 -4.42 -6.30
C SER A 259 -3.93 -4.88 -7.35
N SER A 260 -3.58 -5.26 -8.57
CA SER A 260 -4.52 -5.91 -9.50
C SER A 260 -4.78 -7.33 -9.02
N ASN A 261 -3.74 -8.05 -8.62
CA ASN A 261 -3.89 -9.37 -8.01
C ASN A 261 -4.64 -9.25 -6.68
N LEU A 262 -4.31 -8.28 -5.82
CA LEU A 262 -5.04 -8.04 -4.57
C LEU A 262 -6.44 -7.48 -4.77
N LYS A 263 -6.71 -6.73 -5.85
CA LYS A 263 -8.06 -6.24 -6.20
C LYS A 263 -8.89 -7.35 -6.82
N VAL A 264 -8.30 -8.24 -7.61
CA VAL A 264 -8.94 -9.47 -8.07
C VAL A 264 -9.23 -10.37 -6.87
N LEU A 265 -8.29 -10.54 -5.94
CA LEU A 265 -8.51 -11.27 -4.69
C LEU A 265 -9.58 -10.61 -3.81
N SER A 266 -9.52 -9.29 -3.61
CA SER A 266 -10.51 -8.52 -2.86
C SER A 266 -11.89 -8.59 -3.51
N THR A 267 -11.97 -8.49 -4.84
CA THR A 267 -13.22 -8.64 -5.59
C THR A 267 -13.75 -10.06 -5.46
N SER A 268 -12.88 -11.07 -5.52
CA SER A 268 -13.23 -12.47 -5.31
C SER A 268 -13.74 -12.71 -3.90
N ILE A 269 -13.14 -12.09 -2.88
CA ILE A 269 -13.58 -12.13 -1.48
C ILE A 269 -14.95 -11.45 -1.35
N ILE A 270 -15.17 -10.29 -1.95
CA ILE A 270 -16.47 -9.60 -1.92
C ILE A 270 -17.55 -10.47 -2.60
N ILE A 271 -17.26 -11.07 -3.75
CA ILE A 271 -18.17 -11.98 -4.44
C ILE A 271 -18.49 -13.19 -3.56
N LEU A 272 -17.48 -13.80 -2.95
CA LEU A 272 -17.64 -14.94 -2.05
C LEU A 272 -18.46 -14.56 -0.80
N VAL A 273 -18.16 -13.43 -0.18
CA VAL A 273 -18.92 -12.88 0.97
C VAL A 273 -20.37 -12.63 0.56
N GLY A 274 -20.62 -12.07 -0.63
CA GLY A 274 -21.95 -11.89 -1.18
C GLY A 274 -22.68 -13.23 -1.40
N ALA A 275 -22.01 -14.23 -1.96
CA ALA A 275 -22.58 -15.57 -2.16
C ALA A 275 -22.90 -16.25 -0.84
N ILE A 276 -22.01 -16.17 0.15
CA ILE A 276 -22.23 -16.68 1.52
C ILE A 276 -23.42 -15.98 2.14
N TRP A 277 -23.51 -14.66 2.03
CA TRP A 277 -24.62 -13.88 2.55
C TRP A 277 -25.97 -14.30 1.93
N VAL A 278 -26.04 -14.49 0.62
CA VAL A 278 -27.24 -15.02 -0.06
C VAL A 278 -27.58 -16.42 0.45
N LEU A 279 -26.60 -17.30 0.59
CA LEU A 279 -26.81 -18.65 1.13
C LEU A 279 -27.35 -18.60 2.56
N SER A 280 -26.83 -17.71 3.41
CA SER A 280 -27.32 -17.50 4.78
C SER A 280 -28.80 -17.09 4.77
N VAL A 281 -29.19 -16.15 3.90
CA VAL A 281 -30.59 -15.72 3.76
C VAL A 281 -31.49 -16.88 3.35
N ILE A 282 -31.05 -17.73 2.42
CA ILE A 282 -31.80 -18.92 1.98
C ILE A 282 -31.96 -19.92 3.13
N ILE A 283 -30.87 -20.28 3.82
CA ILE A 283 -30.89 -21.25 4.93
C ILE A 283 -31.79 -20.78 6.06
N LEU A 284 -31.70 -19.49 6.41
CA LEU A 284 -32.56 -18.88 7.43
C LEU A 284 -34.02 -18.90 6.98
N SER A 285 -34.30 -18.55 5.73
CA SER A 285 -35.67 -18.57 5.18
C SER A 285 -36.29 -19.96 5.23
N ILE A 286 -35.56 -21.00 4.82
CA ILE A 286 -36.02 -22.40 4.88
C ILE A 286 -36.28 -22.79 6.33
N SER A 287 -35.38 -22.43 7.22
CA SER A 287 -35.49 -22.85 8.61
C SER A 287 -36.61 -22.14 9.36
N PHE A 288 -36.81 -20.84 9.13
CA PHE A 288 -37.96 -20.11 9.66
C PHE A 288 -39.26 -20.68 9.08
N THR A 289 -39.29 -20.99 7.78
CA THR A 289 -40.47 -21.63 7.15
C THR A 289 -40.78 -22.97 7.80
N ALA A 290 -39.78 -23.81 8.09
CA ALA A 290 -39.95 -25.07 8.80
C ALA A 290 -40.49 -24.85 10.23
N ILE A 291 -39.95 -23.88 10.97
CA ILE A 291 -40.42 -23.52 12.31
C ILE A 291 -41.89 -23.08 12.27
N PHE A 292 -42.23 -22.19 11.33
CA PHE A 292 -43.62 -21.75 11.15
C PHE A 292 -44.52 -22.94 10.83
N ASN A 293 -44.12 -23.84 9.94
CA ASN A 293 -44.94 -24.97 9.54
C ASN A 293 -45.14 -26.01 10.67
N GLU A 294 -44.10 -26.26 11.47
CA GLU A 294 -44.19 -27.09 12.68
C GLU A 294 -45.14 -26.46 13.73
N ARG A 295 -45.13 -25.13 13.87
CA ARG A 295 -45.89 -24.40 14.88
C ARG A 295 -47.28 -23.95 14.43
N LYS A 296 -47.68 -24.20 13.18
CA LYS A 296 -49.05 -23.91 12.69
C LYS A 296 -50.13 -24.55 13.54
N LYS A 297 -49.90 -25.77 14.05
CA LYS A 297 -50.86 -26.47 14.92
C LYS A 297 -50.97 -25.81 16.30
N GLU A 298 -49.85 -25.38 16.88
CA GLU A 298 -49.84 -24.64 18.15
C GLU A 298 -50.56 -23.30 18.02
N MET A 299 -50.33 -22.59 16.91
CA MET A 299 -51.00 -21.31 16.60
C MET A 299 -52.50 -21.48 16.35
N ALA A 300 -52.92 -22.59 15.72
CA ALA A 300 -54.34 -22.91 15.54
C ALA A 300 -55.04 -23.14 16.89
N VAL A 301 -54.41 -23.85 17.82
CA VAL A 301 -54.96 -24.07 19.18
C VAL A 301 -55.09 -22.74 19.95
N LEU A 302 -54.07 -21.88 19.90
CA LEU A 302 -54.13 -20.55 20.50
C LEU A 302 -55.26 -19.69 19.90
N ARG A 303 -55.51 -19.84 18.59
CA ARG A 303 -56.60 -19.14 17.90
C ARG A 303 -57.98 -19.65 18.33
N VAL A 304 -58.15 -20.97 18.53
CA VAL A 304 -59.39 -21.55 19.09
C VAL A 304 -59.64 -21.08 20.53
N LEU A 305 -58.58 -20.83 21.30
CA LEU A 305 -58.65 -20.31 22.68
C LEU A 305 -58.85 -18.78 22.75
N GLY A 306 -59.03 -18.09 21.62
CA GLY A 306 -59.39 -16.67 21.58
C GLY A 306 -58.24 -15.68 21.37
N ALA A 307 -57.05 -16.12 20.97
CA ALA A 307 -55.95 -15.21 20.64
C ALA A 307 -56.24 -14.40 19.35
N SER A 308 -56.19 -13.07 19.45
CA SER A 308 -56.33 -12.13 18.32
C SER A 308 -55.17 -12.25 17.30
N HIS A 309 -55.44 -11.90 16.04
CA HIS A 309 -54.50 -11.93 14.91
C HIS A 309 -53.22 -11.10 15.16
N THR A 310 -53.30 -10.07 16.01
CA THR A 310 -52.16 -9.21 16.37
C THR A 310 -51.16 -9.86 17.33
N HIS A 311 -51.52 -10.96 18.01
CA HIS A 311 -50.64 -11.65 18.96
C HIS A 311 -49.99 -12.93 18.40
N THR A 312 -50.28 -13.29 17.15
CA THR A 312 -49.80 -14.54 16.51
C THR A 312 -48.86 -14.34 15.32
N CYS A 313 -48.63 -13.09 14.89
CA CYS A 313 -47.66 -12.72 13.85
C CYS A 313 -46.29 -12.38 14.44
#